data_AF-A0A658NL90-F1
#
_entry.id   AF-A0A658NL90-F1
#
_cell.length_a   1.000
_cell.length_b   1.000
_cell.length_c   1.000
_cell.angle_alpha   90.00
_cell.angle_beta   90.00
_cell.angle_gamma   90.00
#
_symmetry.space_group_name_H-M   'P 1'
#
loop_
_entity.id
_entity.type
_entity.pdbx_description
1 polymer ?
#
loop_
_entity_poly.entity_id
_entity_poly.type
_entity_poly.pdbx_seq_one_letter_code
_entity_poly.pdbx_strand_id
1 'polypeptide(L)' 'MDLNPENIGRTVSGVTVLDGEKDLSAAASRSDAALVTGSSLTNGTIDGILEAFGG' A
#
# COMPACT_ATOMS: atom_id res chain seq x y z
N MET A 1 -4.50 0.92 0.52
CA MET A 1 -3.77 0.68 1.79
C MET A 1 -3.17 2.00 2.24
N ASP A 2 -2.91 2.16 3.53
CA ASP A 2 -2.40 3.39 4.12
C ASP A 2 -1.49 3.07 5.31
N LEU A 3 -0.63 4.02 5.70
CA LEU A 3 0.20 3.95 6.91
C LEU A 3 -0.43 4.70 8.08
N ASN A 4 -1.43 5.56 7.83
CA ASN A 4 -2.17 6.22 8.89
C ASN A 4 -3.16 5.24 9.55
N PRO A 5 -3.00 4.91 10.85
CA PRO A 5 -3.90 4.01 11.55
C PRO A 5 -5.35 4.47 11.58
N GLU A 6 -5.62 5.78 11.46
CA GLU A 6 -6.99 6.31 11.38
C GLU A 6 -7.69 5.97 10.04
N ASN A 7 -6.91 5.67 9.01
CA ASN A 7 -7.44 5.27 7.70
C ASN A 7 -7.62 3.76 7.57
N ILE A 8 -6.80 2.98 8.27
CA ILE A 8 -6.81 1.51 8.20
C ILE A 8 -8.14 0.95 8.71
N GLY A 9 -8.68 -0.04 8.00
CA GLY A 9 -9.96 -0.69 8.32
C GLY A 9 -11.20 0.07 7.87
N ARG A 10 -11.06 1.33 7.41
CA ARG A 10 -12.18 2.07 6.83
C ARG A 10 -12.54 1.55 5.44
N THR A 11 -13.80 1.69 5.06
CA THR A 11 -14.27 1.41 3.70
C THR A 11 -14.30 2.70 2.90
N VAL A 12 -13.61 2.72 1.77
CA VAL A 12 -13.62 3.83 0.81
C VAL A 12 -14.05 3.26 -0.53
N SER A 13 -15.12 3.80 -1.11
CA SER A 13 -15.65 3.35 -2.41
C SER A 13 -15.88 1.82 -2.50
N GLY A 14 -16.36 1.22 -1.41
CA GLY A 14 -16.63 -0.22 -1.33
C GLY A 14 -15.40 -1.10 -1.08
N VAL A 15 -14.20 -0.52 -0.94
CA VAL A 15 -12.95 -1.25 -0.68
C VAL A 15 -12.43 -0.93 0.72
N THR A 16 -12.01 -1.96 1.46
CA THR A 16 -11.39 -1.79 2.78
C THR A 16 -9.94 -1.32 2.63
N VAL A 17 -9.57 -0.28 3.38
CA VAL A 17 -8.20 0.22 3.46
C VAL A 17 -7.36 -0.73 4.32
N LEU A 18 -6.38 -1.39 3.69
CA LEU A 18 -5.44 -2.30 4.33
C LEU A 18 -4.27 -1.57 5.00
N ASP A 19 -3.59 -2.27 5.91
CA ASP A 19 -2.42 -1.81 6.63
C ASP A 19 -1.18 -1.88 5.72
N GLY A 20 -0.60 -0.72 5.42
CA GLY A 20 0.56 -0.63 4.52
C GLY A 20 1.83 -1.28 5.06
N GLU A 21 1.98 -1.49 6.37
CA GLU A 21 3.15 -2.17 6.95
C GLU A 21 2.98 -3.69 6.99
N LYS A 22 1.74 -4.17 7.21
CA LYS A 22 1.47 -5.61 7.40
C LYS A 22 1.01 -6.32 6.14
N ASP A 23 0.25 -5.63 5.28
CA ASP A 23 -0.47 -6.26 4.17
C ASP A 23 0.21 -6.05 2.81
N LEU A 24 1.28 -5.25 2.72
CA LEU A 24 1.89 -4.85 1.44
C LEU A 24 2.31 -6.05 0.58
N SER A 25 3.05 -7.00 1.15
CA SER A 25 3.53 -8.19 0.42
C SER A 25 2.37 -9.08 -0.07
N ALA A 26 1.37 -9.30 0.79
CA ALA A 26 0.19 -10.10 0.43
C ALA A 26 -0.70 -9.39 -0.61
N ALA A 27 -0.72 -8.06 -0.60
CA ALA A 27 -1.43 -7.28 -1.61
C ALA A 27 -0.68 -7.25 -2.93
N ALA A 28 0.66 -7.17 -2.91
CA ALA A 28 1.48 -7.20 -4.10
C ALA A 28 1.37 -8.55 -4.84
N SER A 29 1.41 -9.68 -4.12
CA SER A 29 1.34 -11.02 -4.73
C SER A 29 0.03 -11.33 -5.46
N ARG A 30 -1.04 -10.56 -5.21
CA ARG A 30 -2.35 -10.70 -5.85
C ARG A 30 -2.70 -9.58 -6.82
N SER A 31 -1.77 -8.66 -7.08
CA SER A 31 -2.01 -7.47 -7.89
C SER A 31 -1.04 -7.41 -9.06
N ASP A 32 -1.55 -7.14 -10.26
CA ASP A 32 -0.71 -6.98 -11.46
C ASP A 32 -0.05 -5.58 -11.54
N ALA A 33 -0.62 -4.60 -10.84
CA ALA A 33 -0.13 -3.22 -10.84
C ALA A 33 -0.44 -2.51 -9.51
N ALA A 34 0.40 -1.53 -9.17
CA ALA A 34 0.21 -0.63 -8.03
C ALA A 34 0.06 0.82 -8.50
N LEU A 35 -0.90 1.54 -7.91
CA LEU A 35 -0.96 2.99 -8.00
C LEU A 35 -0.53 3.58 -6.65
N VAL A 36 0.53 4.38 -6.66
CA VAL A 36 1.15 4.92 -5.46
C VAL A 36 1.01 6.45 -5.41
N THR A 37 0.84 6.99 -4.21
CA THR A 37 0.78 8.44 -4.00
C THR A 37 2.18 9.04 -4.01
N GLY A 38 2.32 10.28 -4.49
CA GLY A 38 3.61 10.98 -4.52
C GLY A 38 4.27 11.15 -3.14
N SER A 39 3.49 11.11 -2.05
CA SER A 39 4.02 11.12 -0.68
C SER A 39 4.96 9.94 -0.39
N SER A 40 4.78 8.80 -1.08
CA SER A 40 5.65 7.62 -0.95
C SER A 40 7.09 7.89 -1.36
N LEU A 41 7.30 8.83 -2.29
CA LEU A 41 8.63 9.30 -2.66
C LEU A 41 9.23 10.17 -1.54
N THR A 42 8.42 11.08 -0.98
CA THR A 42 8.90 12.04 0.01
C THR A 42 9.15 11.44 1.40
N ASN A 43 8.42 10.37 1.75
CA ASN A 43 8.55 9.69 3.04
C ASN A 43 9.41 8.41 2.97
N GLY A 44 10.02 8.12 1.82
CA GLY A 44 10.94 6.99 1.63
C GLY A 44 10.29 5.61 1.57
N THR A 45 8.97 5.51 1.48
CA THR A 45 8.26 4.22 1.44
C THR A 45 8.19 3.61 0.04
N ILE A 46 8.63 4.34 -1.00
CA ILE A 46 8.65 3.87 -2.38
C ILE A 46 9.52 2.63 -2.59
N ASP A 47 10.65 2.53 -1.89
CA ASP A 47 11.61 1.42 -2.08
C ASP A 47 10.99 0.07 -1.66
N GLY A 48 10.27 0.04 -0.53
CA GLY A 48 9.56 -1.17 -0.08
C GLY A 48 8.42 -1.57 -1.02
N ILE A 49 7.78 -0.60 -1.68
CA ILE A 49 6.75 -0.89 -2.69
C ILE A 49 7.40 -1.48 -3.95
N LEU A 50 8.52 -0.90 -4.40
CA LEU A 50 9.26 -1.41 -5.56
C LEU A 50 9.79 -2.82 -5.31
N GLU A 51 10.30 -3.11 -4.11
CA GLU A 51 10.74 -4.46 -3.73
C GLU A 51 9.58 -5.46 -3.73
N ALA A 52 8.41 -5.08 -3.21
CA ALA A 52 7.24 -5.96 -3.16
C ALA A 52 6.67 -6.31 -4.55
N PHE A 53 6.82 -5.43 -5.54
CA PHE A 53 6.32 -5.61 -6.92
C PHE A 53 7.40 -5.98 -7.94
N GLY A 54 8.68 -5.88 -7.59
CA GLY A 54 9.82 -6.06 -8.48
C GLY A 54 10.33 -7.48 -8.62
N GLY A 55 9.44 -8.48 -8.43
CA GLY A 55 9.77 -9.90 -8.57
C GLY A 55 10.42 -10.28 -9.90
#